data_AF-A0A931WCR8-F1
#
_entry.id   AF-A0A931WCR8-F1
#
_cell.length_a   1.000
_cell.length_b   1.000
_cell.length_c   1.000
_cell.angle_alpha   90.00
_cell.angle_beta   90.00
_cell.angle_gamma   90.00
#
_symmetry.space_group_name_H-M   'P 1'
#
loop_
_entity.id
_entity.type
_entity.pdbx_description
1 polymer ?
#
loop_
_entity_poly.entity_id
_entity_poly.type
_entity_poly.pdbx_seq_one_letter_code
_entity_poly.pdbx_strand_id
1 'polypeptide(L)'
;MKAGFFLPLAVLILFAGTPQTLAKEADPASAPWQAKDYFSFVAEVRVPEEGARDVVAAGGVVDINNPVAQDVLALGGTVIIQSQVSGDVRLAGKRVVIASDISGNAAVLAQTVEIRPGSTIAGSMEIRAKDVVIEGTILGDAHIAAETLLQNGTIGGELTHDPIGTPGYERSPIAWFFRIISLFGMLVTGLVLVSVTPLLVRYMVRESIKNPGRDILWGVAALALVPIAALVLSLTVIGFPLGVILGTSLFVALYIAKILVGIALGTYLIGAFRGREEAQKASLLWTMVLGIAVLWLVIGIPSIGWLLKLVALVWGLGMLVRLGFRLFKALES
;
A
#
# COMPACT_ATOMS: atom_id res chain seq x y z
N MET A 1 15.99 13.37 0.06
CA MET A 1 15.66 12.04 -0.47
C MET A 1 15.35 11.12 0.69
N LYS A 2 14.08 10.85 0.98
CA LYS A 2 13.66 9.69 1.76
C LYS A 2 12.74 8.90 0.84
N ALA A 3 13.22 7.73 0.41
CA ALA A 3 12.53 6.88 -0.54
C ALA A 3 11.23 6.37 0.10
N GLY A 4 10.11 6.55 -0.61
CA GLY A 4 8.83 5.97 -0.24
C GLY A 4 8.93 4.46 -0.32
N PHE A 5 9.04 3.82 0.84
CA PHE A 5 9.05 2.38 0.99
C PHE A 5 7.59 1.90 1.00
N PHE A 6 7.03 1.77 -0.20
CA PHE A 6 5.80 1.00 -0.45
C PHE A 6 6.16 -0.49 -0.31
N LEU A 7 6.24 -0.98 0.93
CA LEU A 7 6.14 -2.41 1.20
C LEU A 7 4.71 -2.73 1.65
N PRO A 8 4.11 -3.84 1.22
CA PRO A 8 2.75 -4.20 1.65
C PRO A 8 2.76 -4.40 3.17
N LEU A 9 1.97 -3.56 3.85
CA LEU A 9 1.90 -3.35 5.30
C LEU A 9 1.62 -4.64 6.12
N ALA A 10 1.22 -5.72 5.46
CA ALA A 10 1.08 -7.06 6.05
C ALA A 10 2.43 -7.70 6.45
N VAL A 11 3.54 -7.29 5.83
CA VAL A 11 4.89 -7.83 6.13
C VAL A 11 5.51 -7.18 7.37
N LEU A 12 5.08 -5.95 7.74
CA LEU A 12 5.65 -5.24 8.90
C LEU A 12 5.25 -5.88 10.23
N ILE A 13 4.05 -6.48 10.30
CA ILE A 13 3.57 -7.20 11.49
C ILE A 13 4.42 -8.46 11.77
N LEU A 14 5.10 -8.99 10.75
CA LEU A 14 5.95 -10.19 10.85
C LEU A 14 7.44 -9.90 11.14
N PHE A 15 7.91 -8.66 11.00
CA PHE A 15 9.36 -8.34 10.99
C PHE A 15 9.86 -7.37 12.07
N ALA A 16 9.02 -6.89 12.98
CA ALA A 16 9.50 -6.13 14.15
C ALA A 16 10.13 -7.08 15.19
N GLY A 17 11.35 -7.54 14.91
CA GLY A 17 12.17 -8.37 15.79
C GLY A 17 13.48 -7.68 16.21
N THR A 18 13.57 -7.39 17.51
CA THR A 18 14.76 -7.35 18.39
C THR A 18 15.72 -6.13 18.33
N PRO A 19 16.33 -5.73 19.48
CA PRO A 19 17.34 -6.52 20.19
C PRO A 19 16.96 -6.93 21.61
N GLN A 20 17.59 -8.03 22.03
CA GLN A 20 17.54 -8.67 23.34
C GLN A 20 17.83 -7.69 24.49
N THR A 21 16.89 -7.54 25.42
CA THR A 21 17.20 -7.17 26.79
C THR A 21 16.99 -8.41 27.66
N LEU A 22 18.12 -8.95 28.15
CA LEU A 22 18.16 -10.01 29.15
C LEU A 22 17.58 -9.47 30.47
N ALA A 23 16.26 -9.46 30.60
CA ALA A 23 15.61 -9.37 31.89
C ALA A 23 15.57 -10.79 32.46
N LYS A 24 16.45 -10.99 33.44
CA LYS A 24 16.59 -12.13 34.35
C LYS A 24 15.34 -13.00 34.42
N GLU A 25 15.47 -14.21 33.88
CA GLU A 25 14.51 -15.31 33.96
C GLU A 25 14.00 -15.43 35.39
N ALA A 26 12.72 -15.08 35.59
CA ALA A 26 12.05 -15.35 36.84
C ALA A 26 11.97 -16.87 37.00
N ASP A 27 12.37 -17.33 38.17
CA ASP A 27 12.36 -18.71 38.64
C ASP A 27 11.13 -19.49 38.11
N PRO A 28 11.31 -20.58 37.32
CA PRO A 28 10.19 -21.33 36.74
C PRO A 28 9.36 -22.09 37.79
N ALA A 29 9.69 -22.02 39.08
CA ALA A 29 9.03 -22.77 40.14
C ALA A 29 7.80 -22.08 40.79
N SER A 30 7.31 -20.94 40.29
CA SER A 30 6.16 -20.25 40.92
C SER A 30 5.08 -19.67 39.99
N ALA A 31 5.02 -20.03 38.70
CA ALA A 31 3.96 -19.55 37.79
C ALA A 31 2.78 -20.55 37.71
N PRO A 32 1.50 -20.13 37.85
CA PRO A 32 0.39 -21.08 38.04
C PRO A 32 -0.12 -21.85 36.79
N TRP A 33 0.50 -21.81 35.61
CA TRP A 33 -0.21 -22.25 34.39
C TRP A 33 0.53 -23.26 33.52
N GLN A 34 -0.09 -24.44 33.39
CA GLN A 34 0.08 -25.43 32.31
C GLN A 34 -0.52 -24.94 30.97
N ALA A 35 -0.60 -23.63 30.75
CA ALA A 35 -1.33 -23.05 29.63
C ALA A 35 -0.69 -23.43 28.29
N LYS A 36 -1.51 -23.83 27.33
CA LYS A 36 -1.10 -24.18 25.97
C LYS A 36 -1.30 -22.99 25.03
N ASP A 37 -0.68 -23.08 23.86
CA ASP A 37 -0.91 -22.13 22.77
C ASP A 37 -2.32 -22.31 22.22
N TYR A 38 -3.00 -21.19 21.95
CA TYR A 38 -4.37 -21.15 21.49
C TYR A 38 -4.45 -20.54 20.09
N PHE A 39 -4.87 -21.37 19.13
CA PHE A 39 -5.07 -20.96 17.74
C PHE A 39 -6.54 -21.05 17.39
N SER A 40 -7.16 -19.96 16.94
CA SER A 40 -8.60 -19.94 16.65
C SER A 40 -8.96 -19.04 15.47
N PHE A 41 -9.75 -19.57 14.54
CA PHE A 41 -10.13 -18.91 13.29
C PHE A 41 -11.63 -19.07 13.04
N VAL A 42 -12.44 -18.39 13.85
CA VAL A 42 -13.91 -18.48 13.82
C VAL A 42 -14.55 -17.08 13.86
N ALA A 43 -15.86 -16.99 13.63
CA ALA A 43 -16.54 -15.69 13.59
C ALA A 43 -16.43 -14.89 14.89
N GLU A 44 -16.48 -15.56 16.03
CA GLU A 44 -16.29 -14.98 17.36
C GLU A 44 -15.27 -15.82 18.14
N VAL A 45 -14.11 -15.25 18.43
CA VAL A 45 -13.04 -15.91 19.18
C VAL A 45 -13.07 -15.41 20.62
N ARG A 46 -13.09 -16.35 21.57
CA ARG A 46 -12.86 -16.10 23.00
C ARG A 46 -11.74 -17.00 23.49
N VAL A 47 -10.93 -16.50 24.42
CA VAL A 47 -9.85 -17.26 25.03
C VAL A 47 -10.44 -18.23 26.06
N PRO A 48 -9.94 -19.49 26.17
CA PRO A 48 -10.39 -20.45 27.18
C PRO A 48 -10.30 -19.91 28.62
N GLU A 49 -11.16 -20.40 29.52
CA GLU A 49 -11.21 -19.96 30.94
C GLU A 49 -9.89 -20.22 31.69
N GLU A 50 -9.17 -21.27 31.31
CA GLU A 50 -7.85 -21.63 31.84
C GLU A 50 -6.71 -20.68 31.39
N GLY A 51 -7.02 -19.71 30.53
CA GLY A 51 -6.04 -18.83 29.90
C GLY A 51 -5.29 -19.52 28.75
N ALA A 52 -4.36 -18.80 28.16
CA ALA A 52 -3.49 -19.32 27.10
C ALA A 52 -2.05 -18.88 27.33
N ARG A 53 -1.10 -19.65 26.78
CA ARG A 53 0.30 -19.21 26.75
C ARG A 53 0.46 -18.15 25.67
N ASP A 54 0.27 -18.55 24.42
CA ASP A 54 0.18 -17.66 23.25
C ASP A 54 -1.23 -17.70 22.65
N VAL A 55 -1.67 -16.59 22.06
CA VAL A 55 -2.93 -16.52 21.31
C VAL A 55 -2.68 -16.08 19.89
N VAL A 56 -3.10 -16.89 18.92
CA VAL A 56 -3.20 -16.50 17.51
C VAL A 56 -4.64 -16.65 17.07
N ALA A 57 -5.29 -15.51 16.83
CA ALA A 57 -6.73 -15.47 16.59
C ALA A 57 -7.07 -14.66 15.34
N ALA A 58 -8.02 -15.15 14.53
CA ALA A 58 -8.70 -14.30 13.56
C ALA A 58 -10.20 -14.52 13.49
N GLY A 59 -10.98 -13.44 13.41
CA GLY A 59 -12.44 -13.52 13.43
C GLY A 59 -13.18 -12.23 13.12
N GLY A 60 -14.50 -12.26 13.13
CA GLY A 60 -15.32 -11.04 13.10
C GLY A 60 -15.15 -10.24 14.39
N VAL A 61 -15.17 -10.94 15.52
CA VAL A 61 -14.89 -10.42 16.86
C VAL A 61 -13.85 -11.31 17.52
N VAL A 62 -12.80 -10.71 18.09
CA VAL A 62 -11.79 -11.41 18.91
C VAL A 62 -11.79 -10.76 20.28
N ASP A 63 -12.16 -11.52 21.30
CA ASP A 63 -12.26 -11.06 22.68
C ASP A 63 -11.28 -11.84 23.57
N ILE A 64 -10.25 -11.15 24.05
CA ILE A 64 -9.24 -11.68 24.97
C ILE A 64 -9.71 -11.38 26.39
N ASN A 65 -10.62 -12.20 26.87
CA ASN A 65 -11.30 -12.06 28.16
C ASN A 65 -10.68 -12.89 29.30
N ASN A 66 -9.69 -13.71 29.00
CA ASN A 66 -8.93 -14.51 29.96
C ASN A 66 -7.42 -14.24 29.83
N PRO A 67 -6.61 -14.49 30.88
CA PRO A 67 -5.19 -14.14 30.89
C PRO A 67 -4.38 -14.84 29.79
N VAL A 68 -3.40 -14.10 29.22
CA VAL A 68 -2.43 -14.62 28.26
C VAL A 68 -1.03 -14.45 28.81
N ALA A 69 -0.30 -15.56 28.99
CA ALA A 69 1.00 -15.58 29.68
C ALA A 69 2.15 -15.00 28.82
N GLN A 70 1.99 -14.99 27.51
CA GLN A 70 2.97 -14.47 26.56
C GLN A 70 2.25 -13.63 25.50
N ASP A 71 2.30 -14.02 24.23
CA ASP A 71 2.02 -13.10 23.13
C ASP A 71 0.61 -13.26 22.56
N VAL A 72 0.08 -12.15 22.02
CA VAL A 72 -1.19 -12.13 21.30
C VAL A 72 -0.98 -11.61 19.88
N LEU A 73 -1.36 -12.41 18.89
CA LEU A 73 -1.56 -11.98 17.51
C LEU A 73 -3.04 -12.12 17.15
N ALA A 74 -3.75 -11.01 17.01
CA ALA A 74 -5.19 -11.01 16.76
C ALA A 74 -5.57 -10.15 15.55
N LEU A 75 -6.36 -10.72 14.64
CA LEU A 75 -6.87 -10.04 13.45
C LEU A 75 -8.40 -10.13 13.43
N GLY A 76 -9.12 -9.01 13.43
CA GLY A 76 -10.57 -9.09 13.32
C GLY A 76 -11.31 -7.84 12.94
N GLY A 77 -12.63 -7.93 12.79
CA GLY A 77 -13.47 -6.74 12.63
C GLY A 77 -13.38 -5.85 13.88
N THR A 78 -13.58 -6.47 15.05
CA THR A 78 -13.37 -5.87 16.37
C THR A 78 -12.45 -6.74 17.19
N VAL A 79 -11.43 -6.16 17.82
CA VAL A 79 -10.52 -6.85 18.75
C VAL A 79 -10.58 -6.15 20.10
N ILE A 80 -10.80 -6.91 21.18
CA ILE A 80 -10.95 -6.39 22.53
C ILE A 80 -9.99 -7.14 23.46
N ILE A 81 -9.16 -6.41 24.20
CA ILE A 81 -8.31 -6.96 25.26
C ILE A 81 -8.94 -6.59 26.60
N GLN A 82 -9.55 -7.55 27.29
CA GLN A 82 -10.22 -7.35 28.58
C GLN A 82 -9.49 -7.98 29.76
N SER A 83 -8.49 -8.82 29.51
CA SER A 83 -7.67 -9.46 30.52
C SER A 83 -6.18 -9.20 30.28
N GLN A 84 -5.38 -9.43 31.32
CA GLN A 84 -3.94 -9.17 31.31
C GLN A 84 -3.23 -10.02 30.24
N VAL A 85 -2.33 -9.36 29.51
CA VAL A 85 -1.37 -10.01 28.60
C VAL A 85 0.04 -9.74 29.11
N SER A 86 0.78 -10.79 29.43
CA SER A 86 2.14 -10.66 30.00
C SER A 86 3.24 -10.47 28.95
N GLY A 87 2.98 -10.78 27.67
CA GLY A 87 3.90 -10.56 26.56
C GLY A 87 3.50 -9.41 25.64
N ASP A 88 3.91 -9.51 24.38
CA ASP A 88 3.66 -8.51 23.34
C ASP A 88 2.30 -8.72 22.66
N VAL A 89 1.64 -7.63 22.26
CA VAL A 89 0.42 -7.68 21.46
C VAL A 89 0.62 -7.13 20.05
N ARG A 90 0.08 -7.85 19.07
CA ARG A 90 0.01 -7.46 17.66
C ARG A 90 -1.44 -7.57 17.21
N LEU A 91 -2.11 -6.43 17.08
CA LEU A 91 -3.55 -6.36 16.86
C LEU A 91 -3.84 -5.65 15.53
N ALA A 92 -4.74 -6.21 14.72
CA ALA A 92 -5.29 -5.46 13.60
C ALA A 92 -6.79 -5.63 13.43
N GLY A 93 -7.48 -4.54 13.08
CA GLY A 93 -8.92 -4.60 12.83
C GLY A 93 -9.58 -3.31 12.41
N LYS A 94 -10.92 -3.25 12.40
CA LYS A 94 -11.62 -1.96 12.24
C LYS A 94 -11.61 -1.20 13.55
N ARG A 95 -11.95 -1.87 14.65
CA ARG A 95 -11.93 -1.32 16.00
C ARG A 95 -11.05 -2.17 16.91
N VAL A 96 -10.12 -1.54 17.61
CA VAL A 96 -9.32 -2.19 18.65
C VAL A 96 -9.55 -1.46 19.97
N VAL A 97 -9.87 -2.22 21.02
CA VAL A 97 -10.10 -1.71 22.37
C VAL A 97 -9.17 -2.42 23.34
N ILE A 98 -8.33 -1.67 24.04
CA ILE A 98 -7.45 -2.18 25.09
C ILE A 98 -8.03 -1.70 26.42
N ALA A 99 -8.47 -2.64 27.25
CA ALA A 99 -9.15 -2.39 28.52
C ALA A 99 -8.47 -3.05 29.72
N SER A 100 -7.28 -3.62 29.54
CA SER A 100 -6.51 -4.30 30.57
C SER A 100 -5.01 -4.11 30.32
N ASP A 101 -4.20 -4.49 31.32
CA ASP A 101 -2.75 -4.33 31.30
C ASP A 101 -2.06 -5.23 30.27
N ILE A 102 -1.05 -4.65 29.60
CA ILE A 102 -0.14 -5.32 28.68
C ILE A 102 1.28 -5.09 29.21
N SER A 103 1.95 -6.16 29.61
CA SER A 103 3.30 -6.07 30.20
C SER A 103 4.40 -5.92 29.15
N GLY A 104 4.16 -6.34 27.90
CA GLY A 104 5.07 -6.14 26.77
C GLY A 104 4.76 -4.90 25.94
N ASN A 105 5.21 -4.94 24.68
CA ASN A 105 4.99 -3.91 23.67
C ASN A 105 3.66 -4.13 22.94
N ALA A 106 3.08 -3.06 22.40
CA ALA A 106 1.83 -3.11 21.66
C ALA A 106 1.98 -2.53 20.26
N ALA A 107 1.71 -3.34 19.23
CA ALA A 107 1.61 -2.89 17.85
C ALA A 107 0.16 -3.02 17.36
N VAL A 108 -0.46 -1.89 17.00
CA VAL A 108 -1.88 -1.84 16.66
C VAL A 108 -2.11 -1.17 15.31
N LEU A 109 -2.81 -1.87 14.42
CA LEU A 109 -3.26 -1.32 13.14
C LEU A 109 -4.78 -1.36 13.03
N ALA A 110 -5.44 -0.21 13.11
CA ALA A 110 -6.91 -0.17 13.07
C ALA A 110 -7.50 1.06 12.38
N GLN A 111 -8.82 1.15 12.24
CA GLN A 111 -9.45 2.43 11.93
C GLN A 111 -9.63 3.27 13.20
N THR A 112 -10.08 2.62 14.27
CA THR A 112 -10.26 3.24 15.59
C THR A 112 -9.52 2.44 16.66
N VAL A 113 -8.73 3.12 17.47
CA VAL A 113 -8.04 2.54 18.64
C VAL A 113 -8.47 3.28 19.89
N GLU A 114 -8.87 2.53 20.91
CA GLU A 114 -9.31 3.03 22.20
C GLU A 114 -8.52 2.33 23.31
N ILE A 115 -7.71 3.09 24.05
CA ILE A 115 -7.02 2.61 25.26
C ILE A 115 -7.79 3.17 26.46
N ARG A 116 -8.48 2.30 27.19
CA ARG A 116 -9.44 2.69 28.23
C ARG A 116 -8.77 3.13 29.53
N PRO A 117 -9.49 3.83 30.41
CA PRO A 117 -9.00 4.16 31.74
C PRO A 117 -8.65 2.88 32.52
N GLY A 118 -7.53 2.91 33.24
CA GLY A 118 -7.09 1.79 34.07
C GLY A 118 -6.27 0.71 33.35
N SER A 119 -6.14 0.75 32.02
CA SER A 119 -5.19 -0.12 31.30
C SER A 119 -3.79 0.49 31.26
N THR A 120 -2.78 -0.32 31.56
CA THR A 120 -1.36 0.06 31.52
C THR A 120 -0.61 -0.75 30.47
N ILE A 121 0.03 -0.08 29.53
CA ILE A 121 0.99 -0.69 28.59
C ILE A 121 2.38 -0.41 29.13
N ALA A 122 3.09 -1.45 29.59
CA ALA A 122 4.39 -1.28 30.21
C ALA A 122 5.53 -1.06 29.20
N GLY A 123 5.42 -1.67 28.00
CA GLY A 123 6.37 -1.49 26.92
C GLY A 123 6.11 -0.26 26.05
N SER A 124 6.74 -0.23 24.87
CA SER A 124 6.49 0.77 23.84
C SER A 124 5.25 0.42 23.01
N MET A 125 4.68 1.43 22.38
CA MET A 125 3.45 1.29 21.61
C MET A 125 3.59 1.91 20.21
N GLU A 126 3.32 1.12 19.17
CA GLU A 126 3.16 1.60 17.79
C GLU A 126 1.68 1.52 17.40
N ILE A 127 1.07 2.66 17.09
CA ILE A 127 -0.32 2.74 16.67
C ILE A 127 -0.39 3.34 15.27
N ARG A 128 -1.09 2.66 14.36
CA ARG A 128 -1.49 3.22 13.06
C ARG A 128 -2.99 3.15 12.93
N ALA A 129 -3.65 4.29 13.06
CA ALA A 129 -5.10 4.35 12.92
C ALA A 129 -5.62 5.66 12.35
N LYS A 130 -6.92 5.74 12.08
CA LYS A 130 -7.54 7.02 11.72
C LYS A 130 -7.81 7.84 12.98
N ASP A 131 -8.52 7.24 13.93
CA ASP A 131 -8.93 7.86 15.17
C ASP A 131 -8.31 7.10 16.35
N VAL A 132 -7.57 7.80 17.21
CA VAL A 132 -6.91 7.22 18.39
C VAL A 132 -7.35 7.97 19.63
N VAL A 133 -7.83 7.22 20.62
CA VAL A 133 -8.22 7.73 21.94
C VAL A 133 -7.39 7.01 22.99
N ILE A 134 -6.65 7.77 23.79
CA ILE A 134 -5.79 7.25 24.85
C ILE A 134 -6.25 7.84 26.16
N GLU A 135 -6.85 7.01 27.00
CA GLU A 135 -7.29 7.36 28.36
C GLU A 135 -6.54 6.55 29.43
N GLY A 136 -5.85 5.48 29.04
CA GLY A 136 -4.98 4.68 29.89
C GLY A 136 -3.54 5.21 30.01
N THR A 137 -2.64 4.37 30.52
CA THR A 137 -1.23 4.72 30.74
C THR A 137 -0.32 3.92 29.81
N ILE A 138 0.61 4.58 29.12
CA ILE A 138 1.70 3.96 28.37
C ILE A 138 3.00 4.32 29.09
N LEU A 139 3.74 3.36 29.61
CA LEU A 139 4.98 3.62 30.37
C LEU A 139 6.19 3.85 29.44
N GLY A 140 6.23 3.18 28.29
CA GLY A 140 7.29 3.33 27.29
C GLY A 140 7.02 4.44 26.26
N ASP A 141 7.78 4.38 25.17
CA ASP A 141 7.64 5.30 24.03
C ASP A 141 6.37 5.01 23.23
N ALA A 142 5.74 6.05 22.69
CA ALA A 142 4.53 5.96 21.88
C ALA A 142 4.76 6.55 20.48
N HIS A 143 4.77 5.69 19.47
CA HIS A 143 4.80 6.09 18.07
C HIS A 143 3.40 5.98 17.49
N ILE A 144 2.74 7.13 17.32
CA ILE A 144 1.33 7.18 16.95
C ILE A 144 1.19 7.87 15.61
N ALA A 145 0.75 7.10 14.63
CA ALA A 145 0.39 7.62 13.35
C ALA A 145 -1.14 7.67 13.23
N ALA A 146 -1.73 8.86 13.33
CA ALA A 146 -3.19 9.05 13.38
C ALA A 146 -3.72 10.36 12.77
N GLU A 147 -4.93 10.35 12.21
CA GLU A 147 -5.61 11.56 11.71
C GLU A 147 -6.10 12.41 12.89
N THR A 148 -6.78 11.76 13.83
CA THR A 148 -7.26 12.35 15.08
C THR A 148 -6.62 11.63 16.26
N LEU A 149 -6.02 12.39 17.18
CA LEU A 149 -5.49 11.87 18.44
C LEU A 149 -6.11 12.63 19.61
N LEU A 150 -6.80 11.91 20.50
CA LEU A 150 -7.28 12.41 21.79
C LEU A 150 -6.47 11.73 22.90
N GLN A 151 -5.55 12.48 23.51
CA GLN A 151 -4.71 12.01 24.60
C GLN A 151 -5.19 12.60 25.93
N ASN A 152 -5.97 11.81 26.68
CA ASN A 152 -6.38 12.13 28.06
C ASN A 152 -5.61 11.31 29.11
N GLY A 153 -4.90 10.27 28.67
CA GLY A 153 -4.07 9.40 29.48
C GLY A 153 -2.63 9.85 29.64
N THR A 154 -1.82 9.06 30.35
CA THR A 154 -0.41 9.37 30.63
C THR A 154 0.52 8.60 29.69
N ILE A 155 1.52 9.27 29.12
CA ILE A 155 2.60 8.64 28.34
C ILE A 155 3.91 8.96 29.06
N GLY A 156 4.62 7.92 29.50
CA GLY A 156 5.85 8.03 30.28
C GLY A 156 7.10 8.25 29.44
N GLY A 157 7.12 7.73 28.21
CA GLY A 157 8.22 7.90 27.24
C GLY A 157 8.01 9.04 26.23
N GLU A 158 8.77 9.00 25.14
CA GLU A 158 8.67 9.97 24.04
C GLU A 158 7.42 9.70 23.18
N LEU A 159 6.60 10.73 22.98
CA LEU A 159 5.47 10.69 22.04
C LEU A 159 5.90 11.24 20.68
N THR A 160 5.96 10.38 19.67
CA THR A 160 6.09 10.80 18.27
C THR A 160 4.73 10.69 17.59
N HIS A 161 4.19 11.82 17.12
CA HIS A 161 2.93 11.86 16.37
C HIS A 161 3.18 12.12 14.88
N ASP A 162 2.85 11.12 14.04
CA ASP A 162 2.92 11.21 12.58
C ASP A 162 1.49 11.27 12.00
N PRO A 163 0.96 12.46 11.65
CA PRO A 163 -0.43 12.56 11.23
C PRO A 163 -0.74 11.76 9.96
N ILE A 164 -1.39 10.59 10.10
CA ILE A 164 -1.93 9.81 8.98
C ILE A 164 -3.13 10.56 8.45
N GLY A 165 -3.03 11.08 7.24
CA GLY A 165 -4.17 11.78 6.63
C GLY A 165 -4.16 13.29 6.82
N THR A 166 -3.02 13.92 7.09
CA THR A 166 -2.92 15.34 6.73
C THR A 166 -2.61 15.49 5.23
N PRO A 167 -3.50 16.11 4.44
CA PRO A 167 -3.21 16.70 3.13
C PRO A 167 -2.25 17.91 3.24
N GLY A 168 -1.22 17.83 4.09
CA GLY A 168 -0.14 18.81 4.16
C GLY A 168 0.80 18.70 2.95
N TYR A 169 0.92 17.51 2.35
CA TYR A 169 1.63 17.36 1.08
C TYR A 169 0.82 17.90 -0.10
N GLU A 170 -0.51 17.94 -0.06
CA GLU A 170 -1.28 18.56 -1.16
C GLU A 170 -1.35 20.10 -1.07
N ARG A 171 -1.08 20.69 0.10
CA ARG A 171 -1.02 22.15 0.29
C ARG A 171 0.40 22.71 0.53
N SER A 172 1.43 21.87 0.53
CA SER A 172 2.81 22.34 0.59
C SER A 172 3.20 22.96 -0.76
N PRO A 173 3.66 24.23 -0.80
CA PRO A 173 4.16 24.86 -2.03
C PRO A 173 5.23 24.01 -2.73
N ILE A 174 6.03 23.28 -1.96
CA ILE A 174 7.07 22.37 -2.45
C ILE A 174 6.49 21.15 -3.15
N ALA A 175 5.46 20.53 -2.59
CA ALA A 175 4.82 19.39 -3.22
C ALA A 175 4.02 19.80 -4.46
N TRP A 176 3.37 20.97 -4.44
CA TRP A 176 2.75 21.57 -5.61
C TRP A 176 3.78 21.85 -6.71
N PHE A 177 4.95 22.38 -6.34
CA PHE A 177 6.08 22.58 -7.24
C PHE A 177 6.58 21.26 -7.85
N PHE A 178 6.78 20.20 -7.05
CA PHE A 178 7.14 18.88 -7.56
C PHE A 178 6.07 18.28 -8.49
N ARG A 179 4.78 18.54 -8.20
CA ARG A 179 3.66 18.10 -9.04
C ARG A 179 3.67 18.80 -10.41
N ILE A 180 3.94 20.10 -10.46
CA ILE A 180 4.15 20.84 -11.72
C ILE A 180 5.37 20.29 -12.47
N ILE A 181 6.51 20.14 -11.80
CA ILE A 181 7.74 19.61 -12.42
C ILE A 181 7.49 18.22 -13.01
N SER A 182 6.72 17.36 -12.34
CA SER A 182 6.42 16.03 -12.86
C SER A 182 5.65 16.07 -14.19
N LEU A 183 4.79 17.08 -14.39
CA LEU A 183 4.09 17.31 -15.66
C LEU A 183 5.06 17.71 -16.77
N PHE A 184 6.00 18.63 -16.49
CA PHE A 184 7.06 18.97 -17.44
C PHE A 184 7.96 17.78 -17.75
N GLY A 185 8.32 16.96 -16.76
CA GLY A 185 9.07 15.73 -16.96
C GLY A 185 8.37 14.77 -17.93
N MET A 186 7.06 14.55 -17.77
CA MET A 186 6.26 13.73 -18.68
C MET A 186 6.22 14.32 -20.10
N LEU A 187 6.08 15.64 -20.23
CA LEU A 187 6.09 16.32 -21.54
C LEU A 187 7.45 16.20 -22.24
N VAL A 188 8.55 16.37 -21.50
CA VAL A 188 9.90 16.24 -22.04
C VAL A 188 10.17 14.79 -22.45
N THR A 189 9.85 13.81 -21.61
CA THR A 189 10.04 12.41 -22.02
C THR A 189 9.13 12.03 -23.18
N GLY A 190 7.88 12.53 -23.18
CA GLY A 190 6.96 12.33 -24.29
C GLY A 190 7.47 12.96 -25.59
N LEU A 191 8.07 14.14 -25.53
CA LEU A 191 8.71 14.80 -26.66
C LEU A 191 9.85 13.94 -27.21
N VAL A 192 10.72 13.39 -26.34
CA VAL A 192 11.77 12.47 -26.76
C VAL A 192 11.17 11.23 -27.42
N LEU A 193 10.19 10.58 -26.80
CA LEU A 193 9.54 9.37 -27.32
C LEU A 193 8.91 9.62 -28.71
N VAL A 194 8.16 10.70 -28.84
CA VAL A 194 7.48 11.10 -30.10
C VAL A 194 8.48 11.52 -31.16
N SER A 195 9.61 12.13 -30.79
CA SER A 195 10.64 12.55 -31.75
C SER A 195 11.48 11.38 -32.25
N VAL A 196 11.83 10.43 -31.37
CA VAL A 196 12.66 9.27 -31.73
C VAL A 196 11.85 8.20 -32.48
N THR A 197 10.61 7.95 -32.06
CA THR A 197 9.79 6.85 -32.61
C THR A 197 8.36 7.28 -33.03
N PRO A 198 8.19 8.33 -33.85
CA PRO A 198 6.87 8.89 -34.19
C PRO A 198 5.92 7.88 -34.85
N LEU A 199 6.46 6.97 -35.66
CA LEU A 199 5.68 5.97 -36.39
C LEU A 199 5.06 4.93 -35.46
N LEU A 200 5.83 4.43 -34.49
CA LEU A 200 5.36 3.45 -33.50
C LEU A 200 4.26 4.05 -32.63
N VAL A 201 4.46 5.30 -32.18
CA VAL A 201 3.46 6.01 -31.35
C VAL A 201 2.15 6.22 -32.11
N ARG A 202 2.19 6.70 -33.37
CA ARG A 202 0.99 6.87 -34.21
C ARG A 202 0.23 5.57 -34.38
N TYR A 203 0.96 4.48 -34.65
CA TYR A 203 0.37 3.17 -34.85
C TYR A 203 -0.30 2.64 -33.57
N MET A 204 0.39 2.70 -32.43
CA MET A 204 -0.14 2.28 -31.13
C MET A 204 -1.43 3.04 -30.80
N VAL A 205 -1.41 4.37 -30.89
CA VAL A 205 -2.57 5.20 -30.55
C VAL A 205 -3.73 4.96 -31.50
N ARG A 206 -3.48 4.90 -32.81
CA ARG A 206 -4.53 4.66 -33.83
C ARG A 206 -5.22 3.32 -33.62
N GLU A 207 -4.43 2.28 -33.39
CA GLU A 207 -4.97 0.92 -33.19
C GLU A 207 -5.70 0.81 -31.85
N SER A 208 -5.22 1.54 -30.84
CA SER A 208 -5.83 1.54 -29.51
C SER A 208 -7.20 2.19 -29.49
N ILE A 209 -7.37 3.31 -30.19
CA ILE A 209 -8.67 3.99 -30.32
C ILE A 209 -9.72 3.10 -30.99
N LYS A 210 -9.30 2.22 -31.92
CA LYS A 210 -10.23 1.28 -32.57
C LYS A 210 -10.68 0.16 -31.61
N ASN A 211 -9.77 -0.36 -30.80
CA ASN A 211 -10.00 -1.54 -29.96
C ASN A 211 -9.39 -1.39 -28.56
N PRO A 212 -9.93 -0.49 -27.71
CA PRO A 212 -9.34 -0.19 -26.40
C PRO A 212 -9.48 -1.36 -25.42
N GLY A 213 -10.59 -2.10 -25.47
CA GLY A 213 -10.83 -3.24 -24.57
C GLY A 213 -9.77 -4.34 -24.69
N ARG A 214 -9.27 -4.59 -25.90
CA ARG A 214 -8.20 -5.56 -26.13
C ARG A 214 -6.84 -5.07 -25.59
N ASP A 215 -6.60 -3.76 -25.52
CA ASP A 215 -5.37 -3.22 -24.92
C ASP A 215 -5.45 -3.36 -23.41
N ILE A 216 -6.59 -3.03 -22.82
CA ILE A 216 -6.83 -3.24 -21.40
C ILE A 216 -6.58 -4.71 -21.03
N LEU A 217 -7.07 -5.67 -21.82
CA LEU A 217 -6.84 -7.10 -21.58
C LEU A 217 -5.34 -7.46 -21.57
N TRP A 218 -4.59 -7.03 -22.58
CA TRP A 218 -3.14 -7.27 -22.64
C TRP A 218 -2.39 -6.55 -21.51
N GLY A 219 -2.87 -5.37 -21.10
CA GLY A 219 -2.33 -4.62 -19.98
C GLY A 219 -2.53 -5.32 -18.65
N VAL A 220 -3.72 -5.86 -18.39
CA VAL A 220 -4.01 -6.65 -17.18
C VAL A 220 -3.14 -7.90 -17.16
N ALA A 221 -3.06 -8.62 -18.29
CA ALA A 221 -2.22 -9.81 -18.41
C ALA A 221 -0.75 -9.46 -18.12
N ALA A 222 -0.22 -8.38 -18.66
CA ALA A 222 1.17 -7.98 -18.42
C ALA A 222 1.40 -7.51 -16.98
N LEU A 223 0.48 -6.72 -16.40
CA LEU A 223 0.61 -6.24 -15.04
C LEU A 223 0.57 -7.37 -14.00
N ALA A 224 -0.13 -8.48 -14.30
CA ALA A 224 -0.17 -9.66 -13.44
C ALA A 224 1.01 -10.62 -13.72
N LEU A 225 1.24 -10.98 -14.98
CA LEU A 225 2.17 -12.05 -15.36
C LEU A 225 3.63 -11.59 -15.32
N VAL A 226 3.94 -10.36 -15.72
CA VAL A 226 5.34 -9.89 -15.80
C VAL A 226 6.01 -9.82 -14.42
N PRO A 227 5.39 -9.28 -13.35
CA PRO A 227 5.99 -9.31 -12.02
C PRO A 227 6.21 -10.73 -11.50
N ILE A 228 5.25 -11.64 -11.73
CA ILE A 228 5.37 -13.04 -11.32
C ILE A 228 6.53 -13.70 -12.09
N ALA A 229 6.60 -13.51 -13.40
CA ALA A 229 7.70 -14.03 -14.21
C ALA A 229 9.05 -13.46 -13.78
N ALA A 230 9.13 -12.14 -13.52
CA ALA A 230 10.35 -11.49 -13.03
C ALA A 230 10.78 -12.04 -11.67
N LEU A 231 9.85 -12.26 -10.74
CA LEU A 231 10.11 -12.87 -9.44
C LEU A 231 10.62 -14.31 -9.60
N VAL A 232 9.91 -15.13 -10.38
CA VAL A 232 10.28 -16.54 -10.61
C VAL A 232 11.65 -16.66 -11.26
N LEU A 233 11.95 -15.83 -12.27
CA LEU A 233 13.28 -15.77 -12.88
C LEU A 233 14.33 -15.37 -11.84
N SER A 234 13.99 -14.42 -10.96
CA SER A 234 14.90 -13.93 -9.93
C SER A 234 15.26 -14.97 -8.86
N LEU A 235 14.45 -16.01 -8.68
CA LEU A 235 14.76 -17.10 -7.75
C LEU A 235 15.89 -18.02 -8.24
N THR A 236 16.22 -17.97 -9.53
CA THR A 236 17.32 -18.76 -10.08
C THR A 236 18.59 -17.92 -10.15
N VAL A 237 19.76 -18.51 -9.86
CA VAL A 237 21.05 -17.79 -9.90
C VAL A 237 21.31 -17.20 -11.30
N ILE A 238 20.96 -17.94 -12.35
CA ILE A 238 21.14 -17.52 -13.75
C ILE A 238 20.03 -16.54 -14.18
N GLY A 239 18.81 -16.69 -13.67
CA GLY A 239 17.68 -15.82 -14.01
C GLY A 239 17.62 -14.54 -13.19
N PHE A 240 18.41 -14.37 -12.12
CA PHE A 240 18.46 -13.14 -11.34
C PHE A 240 18.74 -11.89 -12.18
N PRO A 241 19.78 -11.83 -13.03
CA PRO A 241 19.99 -10.70 -13.92
C PRO A 241 18.79 -10.45 -14.86
N LEU A 242 18.19 -11.51 -15.41
CA LEU A 242 17.06 -11.42 -16.32
C LEU A 242 15.79 -10.91 -15.62
N GLY A 243 15.53 -11.38 -14.40
CA GLY A 243 14.40 -10.96 -13.58
C GLY A 243 14.48 -9.48 -13.22
N VAL A 244 15.67 -9.00 -12.86
CA VAL A 244 15.91 -7.56 -12.60
C VAL A 244 15.71 -6.73 -13.86
N ILE A 245 16.23 -7.16 -15.01
CA ILE A 245 16.03 -6.47 -16.29
C ILE A 245 14.54 -6.42 -16.65
N LEU A 246 13.82 -7.53 -16.51
CA LEU A 246 12.40 -7.63 -16.82
C LEU A 246 11.56 -6.74 -15.89
N GLY A 247 11.84 -6.77 -14.58
CA GLY A 247 11.19 -5.90 -13.59
C GLY A 247 11.45 -4.43 -13.85
N THR A 248 12.70 -4.04 -14.13
CA THR A 248 13.07 -2.66 -14.47
C THR A 248 12.38 -2.19 -15.75
N SER A 249 12.35 -3.06 -16.77
CA SER A 249 11.67 -2.79 -18.04
C SER A 249 10.17 -2.55 -17.83
N LEU A 250 9.53 -3.27 -16.88
CA LEU A 250 8.14 -3.03 -16.52
C LEU A 250 7.94 -1.62 -15.93
N PHE A 251 8.82 -1.15 -15.04
CA PHE A 251 8.71 0.21 -14.49
C PHE A 251 8.85 1.29 -15.58
N VAL A 252 9.79 1.11 -16.52
CA VAL A 252 9.94 1.99 -17.68
C VAL A 252 8.69 1.95 -18.56
N ALA A 253 8.16 0.76 -18.84
CA ALA A 253 6.93 0.58 -19.63
C ALA A 253 5.72 1.23 -18.97
N LEU A 254 5.57 1.15 -17.64
CA LEU A 254 4.49 1.82 -16.89
C LEU A 254 4.61 3.35 -16.95
N TYR A 255 5.82 3.91 -17.03
CA TYR A 255 6.01 5.34 -17.24
C TYR A 255 5.61 5.75 -18.67
N ILE A 256 6.08 5.02 -19.69
CA ILE A 256 5.74 5.26 -21.11
C ILE A 256 4.24 5.10 -21.35
N ALA A 257 3.60 4.13 -20.70
CA ALA A 257 2.16 3.85 -20.80
C ALA A 257 1.31 5.11 -20.55
N LYS A 258 1.66 5.92 -19.55
CA LYS A 258 0.94 7.16 -19.22
C LYS A 258 1.00 8.18 -20.35
N ILE A 259 2.15 8.28 -21.02
CA ILE A 259 2.35 9.18 -22.16
C ILE A 259 1.46 8.73 -23.33
N LEU A 260 1.43 7.43 -23.64
CA LEU A 260 0.60 6.89 -24.71
C LEU A 260 -0.90 7.11 -24.46
N VAL A 261 -1.36 6.90 -23.23
CA VAL A 261 -2.74 7.22 -22.85
C VAL A 261 -3.03 8.71 -22.95
N GLY A 262 -2.10 9.56 -22.54
CA GLY A 262 -2.20 11.01 -22.75
C GLY A 262 -2.44 11.32 -24.24
N ILE A 263 -1.62 10.79 -25.15
CA ILE A 263 -1.78 11.02 -26.60
C ILE A 263 -3.11 10.46 -27.12
N ALA A 264 -3.52 9.28 -26.66
CA ALA A 264 -4.79 8.68 -27.06
C ALA A 264 -6.00 9.52 -26.62
N LEU A 265 -5.99 10.02 -25.38
CA LEU A 265 -7.00 10.95 -24.88
C LEU A 265 -7.00 12.27 -25.66
N GLY A 266 -5.83 12.83 -25.95
CA GLY A 266 -5.72 14.03 -26.76
C GLY A 266 -6.32 13.85 -28.16
N THR A 267 -6.08 12.68 -28.76
CA THR A 267 -6.62 12.34 -30.09
C THR A 267 -8.14 12.18 -30.03
N TYR A 268 -8.65 11.55 -28.96
CA TYR A 268 -10.08 11.41 -28.72
C TYR A 268 -10.77 12.78 -28.58
N LEU A 269 -10.15 13.70 -27.83
CA LEU A 269 -10.65 15.06 -27.64
C LEU A 269 -10.67 15.86 -28.94
N ILE A 270 -9.58 15.88 -29.70
CA ILE A 270 -9.54 16.56 -31.00
C ILE A 270 -10.58 15.94 -31.95
N GLY A 271 -10.72 14.61 -31.94
CA GLY A 271 -11.68 13.89 -32.76
C GLY A 271 -13.13 14.20 -32.42
N ALA A 272 -13.43 14.50 -31.16
CA ALA A 272 -14.76 14.90 -30.72
C ALA A 272 -15.15 16.31 -31.22
N PHE A 273 -14.19 17.25 -31.31
CA PHE A 273 -14.46 18.63 -31.75
C PHE A 273 -14.31 18.87 -33.25
N ARG A 274 -13.34 18.21 -33.92
CA ARG A 274 -12.95 18.47 -35.31
C ARG A 274 -13.10 17.27 -36.25
N GLY A 275 -13.62 16.15 -35.75
CA GLY A 275 -13.78 14.92 -36.52
C GLY A 275 -12.53 14.01 -36.51
N ARG A 276 -12.77 12.71 -36.71
CA ARG A 276 -11.73 11.66 -36.55
C ARG A 276 -10.59 11.75 -37.58
N GLU A 277 -10.87 12.25 -38.79
CA GLU A 277 -9.82 12.40 -39.81
C GLU A 277 -8.84 13.52 -39.49
N GLU A 278 -9.33 14.67 -39.02
CA GLU A 278 -8.47 15.78 -38.59
C GLU A 278 -7.64 15.40 -37.36
N ALA A 279 -8.21 14.66 -36.41
CA ALA A 279 -7.50 14.17 -35.23
C ALA A 279 -6.31 13.27 -35.58
N GLN A 280 -6.38 12.50 -36.66
CA GLN A 280 -5.27 11.68 -37.13
C GLN A 280 -4.20 12.46 -37.91
N LYS A 281 -4.57 13.60 -38.50
CA LYS A 281 -3.66 14.51 -39.20
C LYS A 281 -3.00 15.53 -38.27
N ALA A 282 -3.59 15.75 -37.09
CA ALA A 282 -3.07 16.66 -36.09
C ALA A 282 -1.62 16.33 -35.68
N SER A 283 -0.87 17.36 -35.33
CA SER A 283 0.49 17.18 -34.81
C SER A 283 0.45 16.34 -33.52
N LEU A 284 1.29 15.30 -33.46
CA LEU A 284 1.40 14.44 -32.27
C LEU A 284 1.75 15.23 -31.02
N LEU A 285 2.55 16.29 -31.16
CA LEU A 285 3.01 17.10 -30.04
C LEU A 285 1.85 17.86 -29.39
N TRP A 286 1.02 18.53 -30.18
CA TRP A 286 -0.16 19.25 -29.66
C TRP A 286 -1.18 18.30 -29.05
N THR A 287 -1.37 17.14 -29.68
CA THR A 287 -2.23 16.08 -29.20
C THR A 287 -1.74 15.53 -27.85
N MET A 288 -0.44 15.30 -27.74
CA MET A 288 0.22 14.86 -26.50
C MET A 288 0.04 15.89 -25.38
N VAL A 289 0.33 17.17 -25.65
CA VAL A 289 0.25 18.23 -24.64
C VAL A 289 -1.18 18.35 -24.12
N LEU A 290 -2.16 18.46 -25.02
CA LEU A 290 -3.57 18.57 -24.65
C LEU A 290 -4.05 17.34 -23.87
N GLY A 291 -3.69 16.15 -24.34
CA GLY A 291 -4.12 14.91 -23.71
C GLY A 291 -3.45 14.62 -22.36
N ILE A 292 -2.15 14.92 -22.20
CA ILE A 292 -1.45 14.81 -20.91
C ILE A 292 -1.99 15.85 -19.92
N ALA A 293 -2.28 17.08 -20.36
CA ALA A 293 -2.89 18.09 -19.51
C ALA A 293 -4.26 17.64 -18.97
N VAL A 294 -5.11 17.07 -19.84
CA VAL A 294 -6.40 16.53 -19.40
C VAL A 294 -6.22 15.31 -18.50
N LEU A 295 -5.35 14.37 -18.86
CA LEU A 295 -5.06 13.20 -18.02
C LEU A 295 -4.61 13.64 -16.61
N TRP A 296 -3.73 14.64 -16.52
CA TRP A 296 -3.24 15.20 -15.24
C TRP A 296 -4.38 15.82 -14.42
N LEU A 297 -5.29 16.56 -15.06
CA LEU A 297 -6.43 17.19 -14.40
C LEU A 297 -7.43 16.15 -13.87
N VAL A 298 -7.81 15.17 -14.71
CA VAL A 298 -8.79 14.14 -14.34
C VAL A 298 -8.24 13.22 -13.24
N ILE A 299 -6.95 12.86 -13.32
CA ILE A 299 -6.28 12.06 -12.28
C ILE A 299 -6.14 12.83 -10.95
N GLY A 300 -6.22 14.16 -10.99
CA GLY A 300 -6.14 15.00 -9.80
C GLY A 300 -7.34 14.89 -8.84
N ILE A 301 -8.41 14.22 -9.23
CA ILE A 301 -9.63 14.07 -8.42
C ILE A 301 -9.35 13.09 -7.24
N PRO A 302 -9.47 13.53 -5.96
CA PRO A 302 -8.99 12.78 -4.80
C PRO A 302 -9.57 11.36 -4.65
N SER A 303 -10.85 11.16 -4.92
CA SER A 303 -11.51 9.86 -4.70
C SER A 303 -11.41 8.90 -5.88
N ILE A 304 -11.39 9.42 -7.12
CA ILE A 304 -11.49 8.63 -8.36
C ILE A 304 -10.12 8.50 -9.05
N GLY A 305 -9.17 9.38 -8.71
CA GLY A 305 -7.87 9.48 -9.36
C GLY A 305 -7.05 8.19 -9.31
N TRP A 306 -7.12 7.41 -8.23
CA TRP A 306 -6.37 6.15 -8.12
C TRP A 306 -6.88 5.08 -9.11
N LEU A 307 -8.20 4.99 -9.29
CA LEU A 307 -8.82 4.04 -10.21
C LEU A 307 -8.52 4.45 -11.66
N LEU A 308 -8.62 5.73 -11.98
CA LEU A 308 -8.28 6.25 -13.30
C LEU A 308 -6.79 6.08 -13.63
N LYS A 309 -5.89 6.25 -12.65
CA LYS A 309 -4.47 5.93 -12.79
C LYS A 309 -4.29 4.45 -13.15
N LEU A 310 -4.98 3.54 -12.47
CA LEU A 310 -4.88 2.11 -12.73
C LEU A 310 -5.37 1.77 -14.15
N VAL A 311 -6.54 2.28 -14.54
CA VAL A 311 -7.09 2.08 -15.89
C VAL A 311 -6.15 2.65 -16.95
N ALA A 312 -5.59 3.85 -16.75
CA ALA A 312 -4.62 4.44 -17.66
C ALA A 312 -3.32 3.62 -17.77
N LEU A 313 -2.80 3.14 -16.65
CA LEU A 313 -1.60 2.29 -16.64
C LEU A 313 -1.83 0.99 -17.42
N VAL A 314 -2.92 0.31 -17.12
CA VAL A 314 -3.31 -0.95 -17.78
C VAL A 314 -3.53 -0.71 -19.28
N TRP A 315 -4.27 0.33 -19.65
CA TRP A 315 -4.54 0.63 -21.06
C TRP A 315 -3.25 0.93 -21.84
N GLY A 316 -2.38 1.80 -21.32
CA GLY A 316 -1.12 2.15 -21.98
C GLY A 316 -0.12 1.00 -22.03
N LEU A 317 -0.04 0.17 -20.99
CA LEU A 317 0.81 -1.03 -20.98
C LEU A 317 0.34 -2.04 -22.03
N GLY A 318 -0.99 -2.16 -22.20
CA GLY A 318 -1.61 -2.95 -23.25
C GLY A 318 -1.16 -2.57 -24.66
N MET A 319 -1.08 -1.26 -24.95
CA MET A 319 -0.60 -0.76 -26.24
C MET A 319 0.84 -1.23 -26.52
N LEU A 320 1.72 -1.16 -25.53
CA LEU A 320 3.12 -1.58 -25.63
C LEU A 320 3.26 -3.09 -25.87
N VAL A 321 2.55 -3.89 -25.07
CA VAL A 321 2.61 -5.35 -25.13
C VAL A 321 2.07 -5.86 -26.46
N ARG A 322 0.94 -5.30 -26.92
CA ARG A 322 0.37 -5.63 -28.23
C ARG A 322 1.34 -5.32 -29.36
N LEU A 323 2.02 -4.16 -29.32
CA LEU A 323 3.02 -3.79 -30.31
C LEU A 323 4.16 -4.80 -30.33
N GLY A 324 4.73 -5.13 -29.16
CA GLY A 324 5.80 -6.13 -29.04
C GLY A 324 5.41 -7.48 -29.63
N PHE A 325 4.22 -7.98 -29.30
CA PHE A 325 3.72 -9.25 -29.84
C PHE A 325 3.52 -9.23 -31.37
N ARG A 326 3.08 -8.10 -31.94
CA ARG A 326 2.96 -7.95 -33.40
C ARG A 326 4.33 -7.91 -34.09
N LEU A 327 5.30 -7.20 -33.51
CA LEU A 327 6.66 -7.15 -34.03
C LEU A 327 7.32 -8.52 -33.99
N PHE A 328 7.14 -9.28 -32.90
CA PHE A 328 7.62 -10.64 -32.78
C PHE A 328 7.07 -11.54 -33.89
N LYS A 329 5.75 -11.52 -34.11
CA LYS A 329 5.11 -12.29 -35.20
C LYS A 329 5.59 -11.90 -36.60
N ALA A 330 5.91 -10.62 -36.81
CA ALA A 330 6.41 -10.14 -38.10
C ALA A 330 7.87 -10.55 -38.37
N LEU A 331 8.63 -10.91 -37.34
CA LEU A 331 9.99 -11.45 -37.50
C LEU A 331 9.98 -12.96 -37.77
N GLU A 332 8.90 -13.66 -37.40
CA GLU A 332 8.73 -15.09 -37.66
C GLU A 332 8.15 -15.40 -39.07
N SER A 333 7.57 -14.39 -39.73
CA SER A 333 6.98 -14.48 -41.08
C SER A 333 7.95 -14.06 -42.18
#